data_AF-A0A7K3FX83-F1
#
_entry.id   AF-A0A7K3FX83-F1
#
_cell.length_a   1.000
_cell.length_b   1.000
_cell.length_c   1.000
_cell.angle_alpha   90.00
_cell.angle_beta   90.00
_cell.angle_gamma   90.00
#
_symmetry.space_group_name_H-M   'P 1'
#
loop_
_entity.id
_entity.type
_entity.pdbx_description
1 polymer ?
#
loop_
_entity_poly.entity_id
_entity_poly.type
_entity_poly.pdbx_seq_one_letter_code
_entity_poly.pdbx_strand_id
1 'polypeptide(L)'
;MRGIKSALAAVAALAAFAGAAPAQAATSCTTKGQKYFCEYGVTTTKFPNGTKQEFVVGTDHGVWTNWTRTDGSWNGWTSMGGWVKSRVEIDYFQDSPLNFSIAAIGGDGNYWFRIRRSDGSWTDWQVSCVVNPNGANCP
;
A
#
# COMPACT_ATOMS: atom_id res chain seq x y z
N MET A 1 -18.13 -11.44 -74.46
CA MET A 1 -16.73 -10.95 -74.50
C MET A 1 -16.44 -10.38 -73.11
N ARG A 2 -15.65 -11.08 -72.26
CA ARG A 2 -14.18 -10.95 -72.08
C ARG A 2 -13.80 -9.50 -71.71
N GLY A 3 -13.08 -9.17 -70.62
CA GLY A 3 -12.37 -9.98 -69.64
C GLY A 3 -11.57 -9.11 -68.62
N ILE A 4 -11.30 -9.75 -67.48
CA ILE A 4 -10.23 -9.68 -66.45
C ILE A 4 -9.16 -8.54 -66.38
N LYS A 5 -8.81 -8.23 -65.10
CA LYS A 5 -7.55 -7.71 -64.47
C LYS A 5 -7.45 -6.18 -64.41
N SER A 6 -7.23 -5.55 -63.25
CA SER A 6 -6.01 -5.71 -62.44
C SER A 6 -6.19 -5.33 -60.96
N ALA A 7 -5.51 -6.07 -60.09
CA ALA A 7 -5.20 -5.70 -58.71
C ALA A 7 -3.99 -4.74 -58.68
N LEU A 8 -3.98 -3.79 -57.75
CA LEU A 8 -2.78 -3.10 -57.27
C LEU A 8 -2.88 -2.91 -55.75
N ALA A 9 -1.74 -3.11 -55.11
CA ALA A 9 -1.55 -3.46 -53.71
C ALA A 9 -1.26 -2.26 -52.79
N ALA A 10 -1.48 -2.48 -51.49
CA ALA A 10 -0.87 -1.87 -50.30
C ALA A 10 -1.06 -0.34 -50.13
N VAL A 11 -1.40 0.18 -48.96
CA VAL A 11 -0.52 0.22 -47.78
C VAL A 11 -1.32 -0.03 -46.50
N ALA A 12 -0.92 -1.06 -45.75
CA ALA A 12 -1.26 -1.17 -44.34
C ALA A 12 -0.45 -0.11 -43.58
N ALA A 13 -1.11 0.96 -43.15
CA ALA A 13 -0.53 1.83 -42.14
C ALA A 13 -0.62 1.09 -40.80
N LEU A 14 0.45 0.38 -40.44
CA LEU A 14 0.69 -0.05 -39.07
C LEU A 14 0.92 1.21 -38.24
N ALA A 15 -0.15 1.75 -37.66
CA ALA A 15 -0.02 2.64 -36.52
C ALA A 15 0.50 1.79 -35.36
N ALA A 16 1.82 1.81 -35.17
CA ALA A 16 2.46 1.39 -33.94
C ALA A 16 2.02 2.38 -32.85
N PHE A 17 0.87 2.13 -32.22
CA PHE A 17 0.59 2.73 -30.94
C PHE A 17 1.58 2.12 -29.96
N ALA A 18 2.60 2.90 -29.60
CA ALA A 18 3.39 2.66 -28.41
C ALA A 18 2.39 2.44 -27.26
N GLY A 19 2.22 1.18 -26.86
CA GLY A 19 1.30 0.79 -25.82
C GLY A 19 1.81 1.33 -24.49
N ALA A 20 1.50 2.58 -24.18
CA ALA A 20 1.34 2.97 -22.78
C ALA A 20 0.18 2.11 -22.27
N ALA A 21 0.50 1.04 -21.56
CA ALA A 21 -0.50 0.30 -20.79
C ALA A 21 -1.31 1.36 -20.01
N PRO A 22 -2.66 1.31 -20.02
CA PRO A 22 -3.43 2.26 -19.25
C PRO A 22 -2.95 2.11 -17.80
N ALA A 23 -2.44 3.20 -17.21
CA ALA A 23 -2.25 3.26 -15.78
C ALA A 23 -3.63 2.98 -15.18
N GLN A 24 -3.87 1.75 -14.73
CA GLN A 24 -5.15 1.39 -14.16
C GLN A 24 -5.35 2.34 -12.99
N ALA A 25 -6.36 3.21 -13.09
CA ALA A 25 -6.65 4.15 -12.03
C ALA A 25 -6.88 3.33 -10.75
N ALA A 26 -6.05 3.58 -9.73
CA ALA A 26 -6.13 2.83 -8.49
C ALA A 26 -7.54 3.00 -7.90
N THR A 27 -8.27 1.90 -7.72
CA THR A 27 -9.62 1.92 -7.17
C THR A 27 -9.56 2.38 -5.72
N SER A 28 -10.33 3.42 -5.37
CA SER A 28 -10.44 3.90 -3.98
C SER A 28 -11.62 3.27 -3.25
N CYS A 29 -11.40 2.84 -2.01
CA CYS A 29 -12.39 2.31 -1.09
C CYS A 29 -12.58 3.28 0.09
N THR A 30 -13.62 3.11 0.91
CA THR A 30 -13.83 3.91 2.12
C THR A 30 -14.16 3.02 3.32
N THR A 31 -13.52 3.28 4.45
CA THR A 31 -13.83 2.62 5.74
C THR A 31 -13.86 3.65 6.85
N LYS A 32 -14.99 3.73 7.58
CA LYS A 32 -15.18 4.66 8.71
C LYS A 32 -14.77 6.11 8.37
N GLY A 33 -15.09 6.56 7.16
CA GLY A 33 -14.77 7.90 6.65
C GLY A 33 -13.38 8.08 6.01
N GLN A 34 -12.46 7.12 6.13
CA GLN A 34 -11.14 7.20 5.49
C GLN A 34 -11.16 6.59 4.09
N LYS A 35 -10.70 7.34 3.10
CA LYS A 35 -10.46 6.86 1.73
C LYS A 35 -9.09 6.20 1.64
N TYR A 36 -9.03 5.05 0.99
CA TYR A 36 -7.80 4.25 0.86
C TYR A 36 -7.76 3.49 -0.45
N PHE A 37 -6.60 2.99 -0.86
CA PHE A 37 -6.49 2.13 -2.04
C PHE A 37 -7.10 0.76 -1.76
N CYS A 38 -8.11 0.37 -2.54
CA CYS A 38 -8.79 -0.92 -2.38
C CYS A 38 -7.82 -2.09 -2.47
N GLU A 39 -6.82 -2.02 -3.36
CA GLU A 39 -5.87 -3.11 -3.58
C GLU A 39 -5.01 -3.40 -2.35
N TYR A 40 -4.76 -2.39 -1.51
CA TYR A 40 -3.97 -2.52 -0.28
C TYR A 40 -4.81 -2.98 0.91
N GLY A 41 -6.14 -2.84 0.83
CA GLY A 41 -7.06 -3.35 1.84
C GLY A 41 -6.96 -2.66 3.21
N VAL A 42 -7.59 -3.30 4.21
CA VAL A 42 -7.51 -2.90 5.63
C VAL A 42 -6.76 -3.99 6.39
N THR A 43 -5.61 -3.63 6.96
CA THR A 43 -4.84 -4.53 7.82
C THR A 43 -5.31 -4.37 9.26
N THR A 44 -5.62 -5.46 9.96
CA THR A 44 -6.20 -5.41 11.32
C THR A 44 -5.41 -6.29 12.27
N THR A 45 -5.17 -5.79 13.49
CA THR A 45 -4.71 -6.57 14.64
C THR A 45 -5.68 -6.48 15.81
N LYS A 46 -5.71 -7.51 16.66
CA LYS A 46 -6.53 -7.59 17.86
C LYS A 46 -5.64 -7.82 19.07
N PHE A 47 -5.86 -7.03 20.11
CA PHE A 47 -5.15 -7.12 21.38
C PHE A 47 -5.82 -8.08 22.36
N PRO A 48 -5.09 -8.60 23.37
CA PRO A 48 -5.65 -9.53 24.36
C PRO A 48 -6.86 -8.98 25.14
N ASN A 49 -6.90 -7.67 25.37
CA ASN A 49 -8.03 -6.99 26.03
C ASN A 49 -9.28 -6.84 25.12
N GLY A 50 -9.27 -7.41 23.92
CA GLY A 50 -10.38 -7.36 22.96
C GLY A 50 -10.39 -6.14 22.04
N THR A 51 -9.61 -5.09 22.36
CA THR A 51 -9.47 -3.92 21.49
C THR A 51 -8.76 -4.28 20.19
N LYS A 52 -8.96 -3.47 19.14
CA LYS A 52 -8.43 -3.69 17.80
C LYS A 52 -7.74 -2.44 17.29
N GLN A 53 -6.81 -2.63 16.37
CA GLN A 53 -6.18 -1.56 15.62
C GLN A 53 -6.18 -1.91 14.13
N GLU A 54 -6.57 -0.94 13.32
CA GLU A 54 -6.64 -1.01 11.86
C GLU A 54 -5.61 -0.08 11.23
N PHE A 55 -5.15 -0.47 10.05
CA PHE A 55 -4.24 0.27 9.20
C PHE A 55 -4.73 0.25 7.76
N VAL A 56 -4.60 1.38 7.08
CA VAL A 56 -4.85 1.51 5.65
C VAL A 56 -3.79 2.39 5.01
N VAL A 57 -3.61 2.25 3.71
CA VAL A 57 -2.85 3.21 2.90
C VAL A 57 -3.82 4.12 2.18
N GLY A 58 -3.83 5.38 2.56
CA GLY A 58 -4.70 6.41 2.00
C GLY A 58 -4.44 6.63 0.51
N THR A 59 -5.38 7.27 -0.17
CA THR A 59 -5.19 7.69 -1.57
C THR A 59 -4.12 8.78 -1.74
N ASP A 60 -3.61 9.30 -0.61
CA ASP A 60 -2.44 10.16 -0.47
C ASP A 60 -1.14 9.38 -0.26
N HIS A 61 -1.15 8.05 -0.45
CA HIS A 61 -0.03 7.13 -0.17
C HIS A 61 0.51 7.17 1.28
N GLY A 62 -0.15 7.89 2.20
CA GLY A 62 0.18 7.90 3.61
C GLY A 62 -0.41 6.67 4.32
N VAL A 63 0.26 6.20 5.38
CA VAL A 63 -0.33 5.17 6.24
C VAL A 63 -1.22 5.86 7.28
N TRP A 64 -2.40 5.30 7.52
CA TRP A 64 -3.36 5.78 8.49
C TRP A 64 -3.70 4.67 9.47
N THR A 65 -3.88 5.02 10.75
CA THR A 65 -4.30 4.07 11.79
C THR A 65 -5.53 4.54 12.55
N ASN A 66 -6.35 3.58 12.98
CA ASN A 66 -7.49 3.81 13.86
C ASN A 66 -7.62 2.62 14.81
N TRP A 67 -8.05 2.85 16.04
CA TRP A 67 -8.15 1.79 17.05
C TRP A 67 -9.39 1.97 17.91
N THR A 68 -9.83 0.88 18.52
CA THR A 68 -10.90 0.92 19.52
C THR A 68 -10.33 1.25 20.90
N ARG A 69 -11.02 2.10 21.64
CA ARG A 69 -10.81 2.32 23.09
C ARG A 69 -11.45 1.17 23.89
N THR A 70 -11.19 1.15 25.19
CA THR A 70 -11.71 0.11 26.10
C THR A 70 -13.24 0.11 26.21
N ASP A 71 -13.88 1.25 25.95
CA ASP A 71 -15.34 1.38 25.87
C ASP A 71 -15.92 0.90 24.51
N GLY A 72 -15.08 0.41 23.60
CA GLY A 72 -15.46 -0.06 22.28
C GLY A 72 -15.60 1.04 21.22
N SER A 73 -15.50 2.32 21.59
CA SER A 73 -15.54 3.43 20.64
C SER A 73 -14.29 3.47 19.77
N TRP A 74 -14.41 3.92 18.52
CA TRP A 74 -13.27 4.16 17.65
C TRP A 74 -12.62 5.50 17.99
N ASN A 75 -11.28 5.54 17.99
CA ASN A 75 -10.54 6.77 18.23
C ASN A 75 -10.73 7.81 17.12
N GLY A 76 -10.87 7.35 15.87
CA GLY A 76 -10.77 8.18 14.67
C GLY A 76 -9.42 7.97 13.97
N TRP A 77 -9.42 8.15 12.65
CA TRP A 77 -8.23 7.95 11.81
C TRP A 77 -7.16 8.99 12.13
N THR A 78 -5.94 8.50 12.34
CA THR A 78 -4.75 9.29 12.62
C THR A 78 -3.70 8.99 11.56
N SER A 79 -3.13 10.04 10.95
CA SER A 79 -2.05 9.86 9.97
C SER A 79 -0.78 9.40 10.67
N MET A 80 -0.13 8.41 10.08
CA MET A 80 1.20 7.93 10.45
C MET A 80 2.27 8.47 9.49
N GLY A 81 1.89 9.31 8.53
CA GLY A 81 2.76 9.83 7.47
C GLY A 81 3.29 8.74 6.54
N GLY A 82 4.46 9.00 5.97
CA GLY A 82 5.11 8.11 5.00
C GLY A 82 4.58 8.31 3.57
N TRP A 83 5.19 7.58 2.63
CA TRP A 83 4.75 7.50 1.24
C TRP A 83 5.00 6.08 0.71
N VAL A 84 3.94 5.26 0.68
CA VAL A 84 4.05 3.82 0.41
C VAL A 84 3.19 3.37 -0.77
N LYS A 85 3.60 2.28 -1.42
CA LYS A 85 2.99 1.70 -2.63
C LYS A 85 2.71 0.19 -2.49
N SER A 86 2.44 -0.24 -1.27
CA SER A 86 2.00 -1.61 -0.96
C SER A 86 1.02 -1.61 0.20
N ARG A 87 0.39 -2.76 0.45
CA ARG A 87 -0.33 -2.99 1.71
C ARG A 87 0.59 -2.86 2.92
N VAL A 88 -0.03 -2.58 4.06
CA VAL A 88 0.64 -2.62 5.36
C VAL A 88 0.69 -4.06 5.86
N GLU A 89 1.87 -4.54 6.20
CA GLU A 89 2.09 -5.82 6.88
C GLU A 89 2.32 -5.62 8.38
N ILE A 90 2.01 -6.65 9.17
CA ILE A 90 2.26 -6.68 10.62
C ILE A 90 3.14 -7.87 10.95
N ASP A 91 4.28 -7.61 11.58
CA ASP A 91 5.19 -8.64 12.10
C ASP A 91 5.28 -8.52 13.62
N TYR A 92 4.85 -9.57 14.32
CA TYR A 92 4.87 -9.62 15.79
C TYR A 92 6.24 -10.03 16.30
N PHE A 93 6.68 -9.38 17.38
CA PHE A 93 7.84 -9.86 18.12
C PHE A 93 7.43 -10.99 19.05
N GLN A 94 8.27 -12.04 19.12
CA GLN A 94 7.92 -13.36 19.70
C GLN A 94 7.27 -13.29 21.09
N ASP A 95 7.65 -12.31 21.91
CA ASP A 95 7.29 -12.26 23.32
C ASP A 95 6.07 -11.40 23.66
N SER A 96 5.47 -10.70 22.68
CA SER A 96 4.33 -9.84 23.01
C SER A 96 3.41 -9.50 21.83
N PRO A 97 2.08 -9.71 21.96
CA PRO A 97 1.10 -9.21 21.00
C PRO A 97 0.95 -7.68 21.04
N LEU A 98 1.59 -7.00 22.00
CA LEU A 98 1.58 -5.55 22.14
C LEU A 98 2.80 -4.88 21.47
N ASN A 99 3.85 -5.66 21.16
CA ASN A 99 5.05 -5.21 20.46
C ASN A 99 5.07 -5.83 19.06
N PHE A 100 4.95 -5.01 18.04
CA PHE A 100 5.01 -5.46 16.66
C PHE A 100 5.53 -4.34 15.77
N SER A 101 5.99 -4.70 14.58
CA SER A 101 6.26 -3.72 13.53
C SER A 101 5.10 -3.68 12.53
N ILE A 102 4.87 -2.50 11.97
CA ILE A 102 4.18 -2.37 10.69
C ILE A 102 5.19 -2.08 9.62
N ALA A 103 4.93 -2.53 8.39
CA ALA A 103 5.80 -2.23 7.28
C ALA A 103 5.08 -2.17 5.94
N ALA A 104 5.70 -1.47 4.99
CA ALA A 104 5.24 -1.33 3.62
C ALA A 104 6.41 -0.95 2.69
N ILE A 105 6.22 -1.13 1.39
CA ILE A 105 7.17 -0.72 0.35
C ILE A 105 6.98 0.77 0.09
N GLY A 106 8.05 1.55 0.24
CA GLY A 106 8.09 2.98 -0.03
C GLY A 106 8.05 3.30 -1.53
N GLY A 107 7.77 4.56 -1.87
CA GLY A 107 7.86 5.05 -3.25
C GLY A 107 9.21 4.76 -3.91
N ASP A 108 10.29 4.82 -3.12
CA ASP A 108 11.68 4.50 -3.46
C ASP A 108 11.97 3.00 -3.67
N GLY A 109 10.99 2.12 -3.42
CA GLY A 109 11.15 0.67 -3.56
C GLY A 109 11.77 -0.01 -2.34
N ASN A 110 12.05 0.73 -1.27
CA ASN A 110 12.60 0.15 -0.05
C ASN A 110 11.51 -0.37 0.87
N TYR A 111 11.90 -1.30 1.76
CA TYR A 111 11.03 -1.72 2.85
C TYR A 111 11.15 -0.72 4.00
N TRP A 112 10.05 -0.05 4.32
CA TRP A 112 9.96 0.89 5.42
C TRP A 112 9.11 0.31 6.54
N PHE A 113 9.52 0.51 7.79
CA PHE A 113 8.81 0.00 8.94
C PHE A 113 8.74 1.02 10.08
N ARG A 114 7.75 0.82 10.97
CA ARG A 114 7.66 1.47 12.29
C ARG A 114 7.44 0.39 13.34
N ILE A 115 7.99 0.58 14.53
CA ILE A 115 7.77 -0.30 15.67
C ILE A 115 6.71 0.31 16.57
N ARG A 116 5.68 -0.46 16.88
CA ARG A 116 4.77 -0.20 17.99
C ARG A 116 5.36 -0.78 19.26
N ARG A 117 5.49 0.05 20.28
CA ARG A 117 5.88 -0.37 21.63
C ARG A 117 4.65 -0.79 22.44
N SER A 118 4.89 -1.48 23.55
CA SER A 118 3.83 -2.02 24.41
C SER A 118 2.96 -0.94 25.04
N ASP A 119 3.51 0.26 25.23
CA ASP A 119 2.80 1.46 25.68
C ASP A 119 1.89 2.10 24.60
N GLY A 120 1.91 1.56 23.37
CA GLY A 120 1.14 2.07 22.24
C GLY A 120 1.80 3.20 21.45
N SER A 121 2.99 3.64 21.86
CA SER A 121 3.80 4.60 21.10
C SER A 121 4.41 3.96 19.85
N TRP A 122 4.77 4.81 18.88
CA TRP A 122 5.40 4.40 17.63
C TRP A 122 6.79 5.03 17.51
N THR A 123 7.74 4.31 16.91
CA THR A 123 8.98 4.92 16.39
C THR A 123 8.67 5.80 15.18
N ASP A 124 9.64 6.59 14.71
CA ASP A 124 9.57 7.15 13.35
C ASP A 124 9.69 6.05 12.28
N TRP A 125 9.44 6.40 11.02
CA TRP A 125 9.68 5.52 9.88
C TRP A 125 11.17 5.22 9.73
N GLN A 126 11.50 3.94 9.56
CA GLN A 126 12.86 3.44 9.40
C GLN A 126 12.94 2.57 8.16
N VAL A 127 14.08 2.60 7.46
CA VAL A 127 14.35 1.72 6.32
C VAL A 127 14.93 0.39 6.81
N SER A 128 14.48 -0.73 6.24
CA SER A 128 15.06 -2.06 6.49
C SER A 128 16.05 -2.43 5.39
N CYS A 129 17.33 -2.23 5.67
CA CYS A 129 18.42 -2.61 4.77
C CYS A 129 18.71 -4.12 4.78
N VAL A 130 18.12 -4.88 5.70
CA VAL A 130 18.25 -6.34 5.76
C VAL A 130 17.52 -7.01 4.58
N VAL A 131 16.40 -6.42 4.15
CA VAL A 131 15.58 -6.97 3.06
C VAL A 131 16.05 -6.43 1.71
N ASN A 132 16.46 -5.17 1.66
CA ASN A 132 17.06 -4.56 0.47
C ASN A 132 18.36 -3.83 0.84
N PRO A 133 19.52 -4.50 0.80
CA PRO A 133 20.80 -3.90 1.19
C PRO A 133 21.27 -2.81 0.23
N ASN A 134 20.80 -2.82 -1.02
CA ASN A 134 21.13 -1.81 -2.03
C ASN A 134 20.01 -0.76 -2.17
N GLY A 135 19.13 -0.68 -1.18
CA GLY A 135 18.02 0.25 -1.16
C GLY A 135 18.46 1.71 -1.11
N ALA A 136 17.66 2.63 -1.64
CA ALA A 136 17.92 4.05 -1.40
C ALA A 136 17.90 4.33 0.12
N ASN A 137 18.81 5.14 0.66
CA ASN A 137 19.00 5.34 2.10
C ASN A 137 19.53 4.12 2.89
N CYS A 138 19.93 3.05 2.21
CA CYS A 138 20.79 2.01 2.78
C CYS A 138 22.26 2.30 2.42
N PRO A 139 23.18 2.27 3.40
CA PRO A 139 24.61 2.55 3.19
C PRO A 139 25.32 1.44 2.39
#